data_AF-A0A958V4L8-F1
#
_entry.id   AF-A0A958V4L8-F1
#
_cell.length_a   1.000
_cell.length_b   1.000
_cell.length_c   1.000
_cell.angle_alpha   90.00
_cell.angle_beta   90.00
_cell.angle_gamma   90.00
#
_symmetry.space_group_name_H-M   'P 1'
#
loop_
_entity.id
_entity.type
_entity.pdbx_description
1 polymer ?
#
loop_
_entity_poly.entity_id
_entity_poly.type
_entity_poly.pdbx_seq_one_letter_code
_entity_poly.pdbx_strand_id
1 'polypeptide(L)'
;MINVGGGLQKVLTTAQLNGFITKLGIEPDVATDVAIKVVAKLGNYHQIESGTVTLNATGYSDVLDLSTTWGVVGSATPNAWDGPDLPFYQTGADKVYVAYVTLIDGEIKFRENNSWDLNYGDDGADGTLEPGGANIAVTAGTYKITMDLNALTYTIEAYTWGVVGSATPNAWDGPDLPLKYDPYSDQWRAIVTLADGEIKFRQNNDWAVNYGDDGADGTLEPGGANMVVSAGNYLVTVNFKTLTYTIEPINLWGIVGSATPNAWDGPDTKFTLDFSKKDVWVLNNMTLTDGEIKFRANDSWDINYGDDGADGSLEAGGANIVVTAGIYDFVLDFSDAANPTYTMTKQ
;
A
#
# COMPACT_ATOMS: atom_id res chain seq x y z
N MET A 1 -27.70 -16.89 2.84
CA MET A 1 -28.15 -18.30 2.73
C MET A 1 -27.39 -18.98 1.61
N ILE A 2 -26.94 -20.23 1.81
CA ILE A 2 -26.22 -21.02 0.82
C ILE A 2 -27.22 -21.96 0.13
N ASN A 3 -27.33 -21.93 -1.20
CA ASN A 3 -28.13 -22.94 -1.91
C ASN A 3 -27.35 -24.25 -2.00
N VAL A 4 -27.88 -25.29 -1.35
CA VAL A 4 -27.25 -26.62 -1.29
C VAL A 4 -27.94 -27.65 -2.19
N GLY A 5 -29.01 -27.25 -2.91
CA GLY A 5 -29.79 -28.14 -3.76
C GLY A 5 -30.56 -29.21 -2.99
N GLY A 6 -30.91 -30.32 -3.65
CA GLY A 6 -31.63 -31.46 -3.05
C GLY A 6 -30.72 -32.53 -2.43
N GLY A 7 -29.41 -32.31 -2.39
CA GLY A 7 -28.45 -33.25 -1.82
C GLY A 7 -28.50 -33.26 -0.29
N LEU A 8 -28.22 -34.42 0.31
CA LEU A 8 -28.15 -34.56 1.77
C LEU A 8 -26.78 -34.15 2.36
N GLN A 9 -25.84 -33.75 1.51
CA GLN A 9 -24.50 -33.33 1.89
C GLN A 9 -24.03 -32.17 1.01
N LYS A 10 -23.33 -31.21 1.62
CA LYS A 10 -22.56 -30.17 0.93
C LYS A 10 -21.17 -30.09 1.55
N VAL A 11 -20.14 -30.18 0.72
CA VAL A 11 -18.77 -29.90 1.13
C VAL A 11 -18.42 -28.50 0.62
N LEU A 12 -17.85 -27.68 1.50
CA LEU A 12 -17.31 -26.37 1.15
C LEU A 12 -15.79 -26.46 1.14
N THR A 13 -15.14 -25.83 0.16
CA THR A 13 -13.70 -25.59 0.24
C THR A 13 -13.40 -24.55 1.31
N THR A 14 -12.15 -24.50 1.78
CA THR A 14 -11.70 -23.45 2.71
C THR A 14 -12.04 -22.06 2.18
N ALA A 15 -11.76 -21.77 0.91
CA ALA A 15 -12.08 -20.48 0.29
C ALA A 15 -13.59 -20.17 0.26
N GLN A 16 -14.44 -21.18 -0.01
CA GLN A 16 -15.89 -20.99 0.00
C GLN A 16 -16.41 -20.71 1.41
N LEU A 17 -15.96 -21.47 2.40
CA LEU A 17 -16.31 -21.24 3.80
C LEU A 17 -15.81 -19.86 4.26
N ASN A 18 -14.57 -19.51 3.92
CA ASN A 18 -13.95 -18.23 4.26
C ASN A 18 -14.78 -17.07 3.71
N GLY A 19 -15.15 -17.11 2.43
CA GLY A 19 -16.00 -16.10 1.82
C GLY A 19 -17.39 -15.97 2.44
N PHE A 20 -17.90 -16.97 3.17
CA PHE A 20 -19.11 -16.84 3.98
C PHE A 20 -18.83 -16.23 5.35
N ILE A 21 -17.72 -16.61 6.00
CA ILE A 21 -17.29 -16.04 7.28
C ILE A 21 -17.05 -14.52 7.14
N THR A 22 -16.33 -14.09 6.12
CA THR A 22 -16.10 -12.67 5.82
C THR A 22 -17.41 -11.91 5.61
N LYS A 23 -18.38 -12.50 4.89
CA LYS A 23 -19.71 -11.89 4.69
C LYS A 23 -20.56 -11.77 5.95
N LEU A 24 -20.25 -12.56 6.99
CA LEU A 24 -20.90 -12.45 8.29
C LEU A 24 -20.28 -11.32 9.14
N GLY A 25 -19.24 -10.64 8.65
CA GLY A 25 -18.53 -9.59 9.38
C GLY A 25 -17.71 -10.13 10.56
N ILE A 26 -17.34 -11.41 10.49
CA ILE A 26 -16.46 -12.02 11.49
C ILE A 26 -15.04 -11.54 11.22
N GLU A 27 -14.39 -11.02 12.26
CA GLU A 27 -13.01 -10.55 12.19
C GLU A 27 -12.06 -11.69 11.78
N PRO A 28 -11.18 -11.47 10.79
CA PRO A 28 -10.13 -12.43 10.44
C PRO A 28 -9.25 -12.83 11.62
N ASP A 29 -8.73 -14.06 11.57
CA ASP A 29 -7.79 -14.64 12.53
C ASP A 29 -8.32 -14.73 13.98
N VAL A 30 -9.59 -14.44 14.19
CA VAL A 30 -10.30 -14.59 15.47
C VAL A 30 -11.23 -15.81 15.39
N ALA A 31 -10.94 -16.81 16.22
CA ALA A 31 -11.82 -17.97 16.37
C ALA A 31 -13.20 -17.54 16.90
N THR A 32 -14.23 -17.75 16.09
CA THR A 32 -15.59 -17.28 16.35
C THR A 32 -16.58 -18.43 16.20
N ASP A 33 -17.57 -18.49 17.08
CA ASP A 33 -18.65 -19.46 17.01
C ASP A 33 -19.68 -19.06 15.96
N VAL A 34 -19.82 -19.89 14.92
CA VAL A 34 -20.76 -19.70 13.81
C VAL A 34 -21.92 -20.67 13.94
N ALA A 35 -23.12 -20.13 14.11
CA ALA A 35 -24.36 -20.88 14.13
C ALA A 35 -24.80 -21.27 12.71
N ILE A 36 -24.91 -22.58 12.44
CA ILE A 36 -25.36 -23.14 11.17
C ILE A 36 -26.72 -23.81 11.36
N LYS A 37 -27.67 -23.50 10.48
CA LYS A 37 -28.95 -24.22 10.37
C LYS A 37 -29.27 -24.54 8.91
N VAL A 38 -30.02 -25.60 8.70
CA VAL A 38 -30.53 -26.01 7.38
C VAL A 38 -31.97 -25.55 7.25
N VAL A 39 -32.29 -24.93 6.11
CA VAL A 39 -33.65 -24.50 5.77
C VAL A 39 -34.11 -25.27 4.54
N ALA A 40 -35.11 -26.13 4.71
CA ALA A 40 -35.77 -26.82 3.62
C ALA A 40 -36.97 -25.98 3.14
N LYS A 41 -37.01 -25.61 1.86
CA LYS A 41 -38.11 -24.84 1.26
C LYS A 41 -38.93 -25.72 0.32
N LEU A 42 -40.24 -25.78 0.52
CA LEU A 42 -41.21 -26.45 -0.34
C LEU A 42 -42.12 -25.40 -1.00
N GLY A 43 -41.71 -24.92 -2.17
CA GLY A 43 -42.35 -23.79 -2.85
C GLY A 43 -42.14 -22.46 -2.13
N ASN A 44 -42.96 -21.46 -2.46
CA ASN A 44 -42.77 -20.08 -1.97
C ASN A 44 -43.30 -19.84 -0.54
N TYR A 45 -44.10 -20.76 0.00
CA TYR A 45 -44.89 -20.53 1.21
C TYR A 45 -44.62 -21.51 2.35
N HIS A 46 -43.84 -22.56 2.13
CA HIS A 46 -43.52 -23.54 3.16
C HIS A 46 -42.02 -23.65 3.34
N GLN A 47 -41.55 -23.44 4.56
CA GLN A 47 -40.17 -23.71 4.95
C GLN A 47 -40.11 -24.41 6.31
N ILE A 48 -39.15 -25.31 6.47
CA ILE A 48 -38.84 -26.01 7.72
C ILE A 48 -37.39 -25.71 8.04
N GLU A 49 -37.10 -25.35 9.29
CA GLU A 49 -35.76 -25.10 9.78
C GLU A 49 -35.30 -26.23 10.70
N SER A 50 -34.03 -26.59 10.63
CA SER A 50 -33.39 -27.47 11.61
C SER A 50 -33.10 -26.72 12.92
N GLY A 51 -32.70 -27.47 13.95
CA GLY A 51 -31.93 -26.89 15.05
C GLY A 51 -30.60 -26.30 14.56
N THR A 52 -29.96 -25.50 15.41
CA THR A 52 -28.65 -24.91 15.12
C THR A 52 -27.53 -25.83 15.57
N VAL A 53 -26.48 -25.94 14.75
CA VAL A 53 -25.19 -26.51 15.12
C VAL A 53 -24.16 -25.39 15.11
N THR A 54 -23.37 -25.28 16.17
CA THR A 54 -22.28 -24.31 16.24
C THR A 54 -21.00 -24.92 15.70
N LEU A 55 -20.34 -24.20 14.79
CA LEU A 55 -19.00 -24.47 14.31
C LEU A 55 -18.08 -23.38 14.89
N ASN A 56 -17.01 -23.76 15.58
CA ASN A 56 -15.93 -22.81 15.86
C ASN A 56 -15.09 -22.68 14.58
N ALA A 57 -15.08 -21.48 13.98
CA ALA A 57 -14.38 -21.22 12.74
C ALA A 57 -13.48 -20.00 12.88
N THR A 58 -12.31 -20.06 12.25
CA THR A 58 -11.40 -18.94 12.11
C THR A 58 -11.41 -18.54 10.65
N GLY A 59 -11.90 -17.33 10.36
CA GLY A 59 -11.78 -16.73 9.05
C GLY A 59 -10.34 -16.34 8.79
N TYR A 60 -9.90 -16.44 7.55
CA TYR A 60 -8.66 -15.88 7.06
C TYR A 60 -8.96 -14.55 6.38
N SER A 61 -8.03 -13.61 6.49
CA SER A 61 -8.08 -12.43 5.66
C SER A 61 -7.94 -12.84 4.19
N ASP A 62 -8.76 -12.26 3.33
CA ASP A 62 -8.53 -12.27 1.88
C ASP A 62 -7.60 -11.13 1.45
N VAL A 63 -7.21 -10.27 2.40
CA VAL A 63 -6.14 -9.29 2.21
C VAL A 63 -4.83 -10.05 2.16
N LEU A 64 -4.18 -9.99 1.01
CA LEU A 64 -2.81 -10.44 0.86
C LEU A 64 -1.93 -9.60 1.80
N ASP A 65 -1.05 -10.24 2.56
CA ASP A 65 -0.03 -9.55 3.34
C ASP A 65 1.28 -10.30 3.15
N LEU A 66 2.18 -9.70 2.36
CA LEU A 66 3.50 -10.25 2.10
C LEU A 66 4.55 -9.74 3.08
N SER A 67 4.16 -9.07 4.18
CA SER A 67 5.11 -8.61 5.19
C SER A 67 5.90 -9.76 5.82
N THR A 68 7.10 -9.42 6.29
CA THR A 68 7.99 -10.36 6.98
C THR A 68 8.59 -9.71 8.21
N THR A 69 9.21 -10.54 9.04
CA THR A 69 10.06 -10.11 10.15
C THR A 69 11.45 -9.66 9.70
N TRP A 70 11.82 -9.88 8.42
CA TRP A 70 13.14 -9.55 7.89
C TRP A 70 13.21 -8.11 7.39
N GLY A 71 14.37 -7.49 7.53
CA GLY A 71 14.60 -6.15 7.02
C GLY A 71 16.06 -5.84 6.67
N VAL A 72 16.22 -4.74 5.93
CA VAL A 72 17.48 -4.13 5.52
C VAL A 72 17.77 -2.95 6.46
N VAL A 73 18.96 -2.96 7.07
CA VAL A 73 19.42 -1.93 8.01
C VAL A 73 20.83 -1.47 7.64
N GLY A 74 21.20 -0.23 7.92
CA GLY A 74 22.59 0.20 7.79
C GLY A 74 22.75 1.68 7.49
N SER A 75 24.00 2.16 7.42
CA SER A 75 24.29 3.57 7.14
C SER A 75 23.75 4.06 5.80
N ALA A 76 23.49 3.14 4.87
CA ALA A 76 22.88 3.43 3.58
C ALA A 76 21.34 3.58 3.61
N THR A 77 20.66 3.18 4.70
CA THR A 77 19.21 3.29 4.83
C THR A 77 18.81 4.63 5.48
N PRO A 78 17.56 5.11 5.27
CA PRO A 78 17.08 6.33 5.92
C PRO A 78 17.12 6.30 7.45
N ASN A 79 17.08 5.10 8.03
CA ASN A 79 16.95 4.86 9.46
C ASN A 79 18.27 4.46 10.14
N ALA A 80 19.37 4.42 9.38
CA ALA A 80 20.70 4.02 9.86
C ALA A 80 20.70 2.66 10.58
N TRP A 81 21.62 2.46 11.55
CA TRP A 81 21.81 1.20 12.28
C TRP A 81 20.83 0.98 13.44
N ASP A 82 20.29 2.08 13.97
CA ASP A 82 19.52 2.10 15.22
C ASP A 82 18.00 2.28 15.00
N GLY A 83 17.59 2.69 13.80
CA GLY A 83 16.19 2.84 13.45
C GLY A 83 15.55 1.56 12.92
N PRO A 84 14.25 1.61 12.59
CA PRO A 84 13.52 0.47 12.05
C PRO A 84 14.04 0.09 10.66
N ASP A 85 13.99 -1.20 10.36
CA ASP A 85 14.49 -1.76 9.11
C ASP A 85 13.57 -1.43 7.94
N LEU A 86 14.16 -1.33 6.74
CA LEU A 86 13.36 -1.36 5.52
C LEU A 86 12.89 -2.80 5.28
N PRO A 87 11.60 -3.05 5.05
CA PRO A 87 11.04 -4.40 5.07
C PRO A 87 11.48 -5.26 3.89
N PHE A 88 11.71 -6.54 4.16
CA PHE A 88 11.61 -7.59 3.16
C PHE A 88 10.16 -8.10 3.08
N TYR A 89 9.81 -8.61 1.90
CA TYR A 89 8.52 -9.18 1.59
C TYR A 89 8.65 -10.65 1.15
N GLN A 90 7.63 -11.44 1.42
CA GLN A 90 7.53 -12.82 0.97
C GLN A 90 7.50 -12.90 -0.56
N THR A 91 8.11 -13.95 -1.10
CA THR A 91 7.95 -14.34 -2.50
C THR A 91 7.13 -15.62 -2.61
N GLY A 92 6.88 -16.11 -3.83
CA GLY A 92 6.25 -17.42 -4.03
C GLY A 92 7.15 -18.62 -3.69
N ALA A 93 8.44 -18.40 -3.39
CA ALA A 93 9.39 -19.44 -3.02
C ALA A 93 9.66 -19.43 -1.51
N ASP A 94 9.71 -20.62 -0.90
CA ASP A 94 9.95 -20.77 0.54
C ASP A 94 11.30 -20.16 0.94
N LYS A 95 11.30 -19.33 2.00
CA LYS A 95 12.49 -18.63 2.53
C LYS A 95 13.29 -17.81 1.53
N VAL A 96 12.63 -17.38 0.45
CA VAL A 96 13.15 -16.39 -0.48
C VAL A 96 12.35 -15.11 -0.29
N TYR A 97 13.05 -14.03 0.01
CA TYR A 97 12.47 -12.74 0.33
C TYR A 97 12.98 -11.66 -0.61
N VAL A 98 12.17 -10.62 -0.82
CA VAL A 98 12.51 -9.49 -1.69
C VAL A 98 12.30 -8.16 -0.97
N ALA A 99 13.25 -7.23 -1.10
CA ALA A 99 13.10 -5.85 -0.64
C ALA A 99 13.25 -4.89 -1.82
N TYR A 100 12.42 -3.84 -1.85
CA TYR A 100 12.51 -2.75 -2.83
C TYR A 100 12.89 -1.47 -2.09
N VAL A 101 14.16 -1.10 -2.15
CA VAL A 101 14.76 -0.10 -1.26
C VAL A 101 15.44 1.01 -2.05
N THR A 102 15.38 2.24 -1.52
CA THR A 102 16.24 3.34 -1.99
C THR A 102 17.32 3.57 -0.94
N LEU A 103 18.57 3.54 -1.37
CA LEU A 103 19.76 3.60 -0.53
C LEU A 103 20.65 4.77 -0.95
N ILE A 104 21.47 5.25 -0.02
CA ILE A 104 22.61 6.15 -0.30
C ILE A 104 23.92 5.35 -0.30
N ASP A 105 25.05 5.99 -0.61
CA ASP A 105 26.37 5.36 -0.45
C ASP A 105 26.59 4.98 1.02
N GLY A 106 26.98 3.73 1.26
CA GLY A 106 27.20 3.25 2.62
C GLY A 106 27.22 1.73 2.71
N GLU A 107 26.74 1.24 3.84
CA GLU A 107 26.74 -0.18 4.17
C GLU A 107 25.35 -0.63 4.65
N ILE A 108 25.03 -1.91 4.44
CA ILE A 108 23.82 -2.57 4.92
C ILE A 108 24.10 -3.92 5.58
N LYS A 109 23.12 -4.42 6.31
CA LYS A 109 22.94 -5.79 6.80
C LYS A 109 21.49 -6.22 6.66
N PHE A 110 21.26 -7.52 6.76
CA PHE A 110 19.91 -8.09 6.86
C PHE A 110 19.70 -8.62 8.27
N ARG A 111 18.60 -8.26 8.92
CA ARG A 111 18.29 -8.76 10.27
C ARG A 111 16.82 -9.08 10.43
N GLU A 112 16.52 -9.93 11.40
CA GLU A 112 15.16 -10.33 11.73
C GLU A 112 14.66 -9.57 12.97
N ASN A 113 13.38 -9.21 12.99
CA ASN A 113 12.66 -8.60 14.10
C ASN A 113 13.22 -7.23 14.55
N ASN A 114 13.90 -6.49 13.66
CA ASN A 114 14.65 -5.28 14.04
C ASN A 114 15.68 -5.54 15.16
N SER A 115 16.16 -6.78 15.30
CA SER A 115 17.10 -7.20 16.35
C SER A 115 18.40 -7.72 15.76
N TRP A 116 19.50 -7.54 16.48
CA TRP A 116 20.81 -8.09 16.11
C TRP A 116 20.96 -9.58 16.45
N ASP A 117 19.98 -10.20 17.11
CA ASP A 117 20.03 -11.61 17.53
C ASP A 117 20.20 -12.58 16.35
N LEU A 118 19.50 -12.31 15.24
CA LEU A 118 19.64 -13.04 13.98
C LEU A 118 19.85 -12.03 12.85
N ASN A 119 21.08 -11.99 12.35
CA ASN A 119 21.46 -11.11 11.25
C ASN A 119 22.45 -11.81 10.32
N TYR A 120 22.47 -11.36 9.07
CA TYR A 120 23.37 -11.83 8.03
C TYR A 120 24.14 -10.65 7.42
N GLY A 121 25.38 -10.95 7.03
CA GLY A 121 26.27 -10.11 6.25
C GLY A 121 26.96 -10.93 5.17
N ASP A 122 28.02 -10.40 4.57
CA ASP A 122 28.79 -11.04 3.50
C ASP A 122 30.29 -10.89 3.76
N ASP A 123 30.93 -11.98 4.19
CA ASP A 123 32.36 -12.08 4.40
C ASP A 123 33.10 -12.29 3.07
N GLY A 124 33.64 -11.20 2.52
CA GLY A 124 34.46 -11.26 1.31
C GLY A 124 33.78 -10.72 0.05
N ALA A 125 32.53 -10.24 0.18
CA ALA A 125 31.76 -9.61 -0.89
C ALA A 125 31.55 -10.54 -2.09
N ASP A 126 31.25 -11.81 -1.82
CA ASP A 126 31.08 -12.86 -2.84
C ASP A 126 29.62 -13.23 -3.10
N GLY A 127 28.68 -12.61 -2.38
CA GLY A 127 27.25 -12.82 -2.53
C GLY A 127 26.69 -13.95 -1.67
N THR A 128 27.50 -14.58 -0.81
CA THR A 128 27.01 -15.53 0.21
C THR A 128 26.67 -14.83 1.52
N LEU A 129 25.79 -15.45 2.30
CA LEU A 129 25.29 -14.91 3.57
C LEU A 129 25.85 -15.68 4.75
N GLU A 130 26.60 -15.00 5.60
CA GLU A 130 27.13 -15.55 6.85
C GLU A 130 26.36 -14.98 8.05
N PRO A 131 25.94 -15.83 9.02
CA PRO A 131 25.39 -15.36 10.28
C PRO A 131 26.37 -14.41 10.98
N GLY A 132 25.97 -13.15 11.16
CA GLY A 132 26.81 -12.12 11.74
C GLY A 132 28.00 -11.67 10.89
N GLY A 133 27.99 -11.95 9.58
CA GLY A 133 29.07 -11.59 8.65
C GLY A 133 29.35 -10.08 8.54
N ALA A 134 30.33 -9.72 7.72
CA ALA A 134 30.70 -8.33 7.47
C ALA A 134 29.55 -7.52 6.83
N ASN A 135 29.60 -6.19 6.98
CA ASN A 135 28.60 -5.33 6.36
C ASN A 135 28.74 -5.35 4.83
N ILE A 136 27.61 -5.25 4.13
CA ILE A 136 27.55 -5.25 2.66
C ILE A 136 27.65 -3.80 2.19
N ALA A 137 28.69 -3.47 1.41
CA ALA A 137 28.84 -2.15 0.82
C ALA A 137 27.86 -1.93 -0.34
N VAL A 138 27.22 -0.76 -0.39
CA VAL A 138 26.28 -0.37 -1.44
C VAL A 138 26.53 1.07 -1.88
N THR A 139 26.05 1.40 -3.09
CA THR A 139 26.07 2.76 -3.63
C THR A 139 24.66 3.33 -3.73
N ALA A 140 24.55 4.65 -3.84
CA ALA A 140 23.28 5.33 -3.95
C ALA A 140 22.47 4.84 -5.15
N GLY A 141 21.20 4.53 -4.92
CA GLY A 141 20.31 4.00 -5.95
C GLY A 141 19.06 3.36 -5.38
N THR A 142 18.18 2.92 -6.26
CA THR A 142 17.00 2.12 -5.89
C THR A 142 17.16 0.71 -6.42
N TYR A 143 16.96 -0.25 -5.53
CA TYR A 143 17.34 -1.64 -5.73
C TYR A 143 16.20 -2.59 -5.41
N LYS A 144 16.25 -3.72 -6.10
CA LYS A 144 15.62 -4.96 -5.66
C LYS A 144 16.71 -5.82 -5.03
N ILE A 145 16.52 -6.16 -3.77
CA ILE A 145 17.38 -7.08 -3.04
C ILE A 145 16.64 -8.40 -2.90
N THR A 146 17.22 -9.50 -3.37
CA THR A 146 16.67 -10.84 -3.17
C THR A 146 17.54 -11.58 -2.16
N MET A 147 16.95 -12.11 -1.10
CA MET A 147 17.62 -12.91 -0.07
C MET A 147 17.07 -14.33 -0.11
N ASP A 148 17.95 -15.33 -0.30
CA ASP A 148 17.60 -16.75 -0.28
C ASP A 148 18.27 -17.41 0.92
N LEU A 149 17.48 -17.75 1.95
CA LEU A 149 18.00 -18.39 3.17
C LEU A 149 18.14 -19.91 3.04
N ASN A 150 17.69 -20.53 1.95
CA ASN A 150 17.98 -21.93 1.67
C ASN A 150 19.38 -22.08 1.07
N ALA A 151 19.72 -21.18 0.13
CA ALA A 151 21.03 -21.14 -0.51
C ALA A 151 22.06 -20.35 0.32
N LEU A 152 21.61 -19.53 1.26
CA LEU A 152 22.41 -18.53 1.98
C LEU A 152 23.14 -17.60 1.00
N THR A 153 22.36 -16.96 0.12
CA THR A 153 22.87 -16.01 -0.89
C THR A 153 21.97 -14.79 -0.99
N TYR A 154 22.50 -13.71 -1.56
CA TYR A 154 21.70 -12.55 -1.92
C TYR A 154 22.11 -11.97 -3.27
N THR A 155 21.20 -11.19 -3.86
CA THR A 155 21.49 -10.36 -5.03
C THR A 155 20.98 -8.95 -4.81
N ILE A 156 21.70 -7.97 -5.37
CA ILE A 156 21.31 -6.56 -5.40
C ILE A 156 21.33 -6.12 -6.85
N GLU A 157 20.17 -5.72 -7.39
CA GLU A 157 20.05 -5.23 -8.75
C GLU A 157 19.32 -3.88 -8.78
N ALA A 158 19.75 -2.97 -9.65
CA ALA A 158 19.06 -1.71 -9.86
C ALA A 158 17.63 -2.00 -10.33
N TYR A 159 16.65 -1.45 -9.61
CA TYR A 159 15.26 -1.77 -9.83
C TYR A 159 14.34 -0.63 -9.43
N THR A 160 13.82 0.07 -10.43
CA THR A 160 12.71 1.02 -10.30
C THR A 160 11.69 0.77 -11.37
N TRP A 161 10.45 1.10 -11.07
CA TRP A 161 9.43 1.33 -12.08
C TRP A 161 8.92 2.75 -11.93
N GLY A 162 8.55 3.37 -13.05
CA GLY A 162 7.94 4.68 -13.01
C GLY A 162 7.09 4.99 -14.22
N VAL A 163 6.36 6.10 -14.09
CA VAL A 163 5.52 6.69 -15.13
C VAL A 163 6.29 7.79 -15.85
N VAL A 164 6.36 7.71 -17.17
CA VAL A 164 7.07 8.67 -18.04
C VAL A 164 6.16 9.08 -19.20
N GLY A 165 6.29 10.31 -19.70
CA GLY A 165 5.57 10.73 -20.89
C GLY A 165 5.19 12.21 -20.88
N SER A 166 4.63 12.70 -21.99
CA SER A 166 4.32 14.13 -22.14
C SER A 166 3.31 14.67 -21.11
N ALA A 167 2.53 13.79 -20.49
CA ALA A 167 1.61 14.14 -19.41
C ALA A 167 2.29 14.29 -18.04
N THR A 168 3.52 13.78 -17.86
CA THR A 168 4.25 13.90 -16.59
C THR A 168 5.05 15.22 -16.55
N PRO A 169 5.39 15.74 -15.36
CA PRO A 169 6.19 16.96 -15.23
C PRO A 169 7.57 16.90 -15.89
N ASN A 170 8.10 15.69 -16.07
CA ASN A 170 9.46 15.43 -16.55
C ASN A 170 9.50 15.00 -18.04
N ALA A 171 8.35 14.91 -18.71
CA ALA A 171 8.22 14.50 -20.11
C ALA A 171 8.90 13.14 -20.41
N TRP A 172 9.36 12.94 -21.65
CA TRP A 172 9.96 11.68 -22.12
C TRP A 172 11.44 11.49 -21.76
N ASP A 173 12.15 12.61 -21.58
CA ASP A 173 13.61 12.63 -21.41
C ASP A 173 14.04 12.82 -19.95
N GLY A 174 13.10 13.14 -19.05
CA GLY A 174 13.38 13.31 -17.63
C GLY A 174 13.21 12.02 -16.82
N PRO A 175 13.48 12.09 -15.50
CA PRO A 175 13.28 10.97 -14.61
C PRO A 175 11.79 10.62 -14.47
N ASP A 176 11.51 9.34 -14.30
CA ASP A 176 10.16 8.81 -14.15
C ASP A 176 9.54 9.26 -12.82
N LEU A 177 8.21 9.40 -12.78
CA LEU A 177 7.49 9.45 -11.52
C LEU A 177 7.49 8.04 -10.90
N PRO A 178 8.10 7.82 -9.72
CA PRO A 178 8.36 6.47 -9.23
C PRO A 178 7.07 5.77 -8.78
N LEU A 179 6.91 4.52 -9.22
CA LEU A 179 5.97 3.58 -8.63
C LEU A 179 6.58 2.97 -7.36
N LYS A 180 5.73 2.70 -6.36
CA LYS A 180 6.09 2.01 -5.12
C LYS A 180 5.46 0.62 -5.10
N TYR A 181 6.19 -0.35 -4.60
CA TYR A 181 5.63 -1.69 -4.40
C TYR A 181 4.61 -1.68 -3.25
N ASP A 182 3.46 -2.30 -3.49
CA ASP A 182 2.41 -2.53 -2.52
C ASP A 182 2.37 -4.02 -2.14
N PRO A 183 2.85 -4.40 -0.94
CA PRO A 183 2.87 -5.79 -0.50
C PRO A 183 1.48 -6.35 -0.18
N TYR A 184 0.45 -5.50 -0.07
CA TYR A 184 -0.91 -5.93 0.24
C TYR A 184 -1.73 -6.29 -1.00
N SER A 185 -1.18 -6.02 -2.18
CA SER A 185 -1.77 -6.42 -3.46
C SER A 185 -0.77 -7.03 -4.45
N ASP A 186 0.53 -7.07 -4.09
CA ASP A 186 1.63 -7.57 -4.93
C ASP A 186 1.70 -6.84 -6.28
N GLN A 187 1.55 -5.51 -6.20
CA GLN A 187 1.45 -4.60 -7.33
C GLN A 187 2.33 -3.37 -7.14
N TRP A 188 2.44 -2.55 -8.19
CA TRP A 188 3.15 -1.28 -8.18
C TRP A 188 2.16 -0.13 -8.27
N ARG A 189 2.29 0.86 -7.39
CA ARG A 189 1.32 1.95 -7.26
C ARG A 189 1.97 3.31 -7.14
N ALA A 190 1.32 4.34 -7.68
CA ALA A 190 1.65 5.73 -7.39
C ALA A 190 0.41 6.61 -7.47
N ILE A 191 0.38 7.65 -6.65
CA ILE A 191 -0.50 8.78 -6.88
C ILE A 191 0.28 9.79 -7.73
N VAL A 192 -0.27 10.17 -8.87
CA VAL A 192 0.37 11.09 -9.83
C VAL A 192 -0.59 12.20 -10.21
N THR A 193 -0.04 13.40 -10.40
CA THR A 193 -0.73 14.51 -11.07
C THR A 193 -0.24 14.57 -12.51
N LEU A 194 -1.16 14.44 -13.46
CA LEU A 194 -0.87 14.41 -14.89
C LEU A 194 -1.53 15.60 -15.58
N ALA A 195 -0.94 16.04 -16.70
CA ALA A 195 -1.55 16.93 -17.68
C ALA A 195 -2.22 16.12 -18.81
N ASP A 196 -2.92 16.79 -19.72
CA ASP A 196 -3.35 16.15 -20.98
C ASP A 196 -2.12 15.68 -21.77
N GLY A 197 -2.09 14.42 -22.18
CA GLY A 197 -0.96 13.90 -22.94
C GLY A 197 -0.90 12.38 -22.93
N GLU A 198 0.33 11.87 -22.96
CA GLU A 198 0.62 10.46 -23.09
C GLU A 198 1.57 9.99 -22.00
N ILE A 199 1.46 8.72 -21.61
CA ILE A 199 2.37 8.05 -20.67
C ILE A 199 2.78 6.63 -21.13
N LYS A 200 3.86 6.13 -20.52
CA LYS A 200 4.31 4.73 -20.52
C LYS A 200 4.83 4.36 -19.13
N PHE A 201 4.99 3.05 -18.90
CA PHE A 201 5.72 2.53 -17.74
C PHE A 201 7.12 2.13 -18.16
N ARG A 202 8.13 2.54 -17.40
CA ARG A 202 9.55 2.33 -17.74
C ARG A 202 10.30 1.80 -16.53
N GLN A 203 11.19 0.83 -16.77
CA GLN A 203 12.05 0.28 -15.73
C GLN A 203 13.35 1.08 -15.67
N ASN A 204 13.87 1.33 -14.47
CA ASN A 204 15.22 1.86 -14.26
C ASN A 204 15.50 3.21 -14.95
N ASN A 205 14.46 4.00 -15.26
CA ASN A 205 14.57 5.22 -16.08
C ASN A 205 15.23 4.96 -17.45
N ASP A 206 15.12 3.74 -17.97
CA ASP A 206 15.79 3.28 -19.19
C ASP A 206 14.79 2.62 -20.15
N TRP A 207 14.96 2.86 -21.45
CA TRP A 207 14.02 2.39 -22.47
C TRP A 207 14.13 0.89 -22.78
N ALA A 208 15.12 0.17 -22.27
CA ALA A 208 15.31 -1.26 -22.52
C ALA A 208 14.09 -2.10 -22.10
N VAL A 209 13.46 -1.77 -20.98
CA VAL A 209 12.24 -2.42 -20.51
C VAL A 209 11.19 -1.36 -20.24
N ASN A 210 10.20 -1.31 -21.14
CA ASN A 210 9.08 -0.38 -21.03
C ASN A 210 7.79 -1.04 -21.55
N TYR A 211 6.67 -0.57 -21.05
CA TYR A 211 5.34 -1.05 -21.38
C TYR A 211 4.43 0.09 -21.83
N GLY A 212 3.61 -0.22 -22.83
CA GLY A 212 2.49 0.59 -23.31
C GLY A 212 1.24 -0.28 -23.41
N ASP A 213 0.19 0.23 -24.06
CA ASP A 213 -1.07 -0.47 -24.27
C ASP A 213 -1.50 -0.34 -25.74
N ASP A 214 -1.38 -1.43 -26.49
CA ASP A 214 -1.82 -1.55 -27.86
C ASP A 214 -3.32 -1.81 -27.93
N GLY A 215 -4.09 -0.75 -28.21
CA GLY A 215 -5.54 -0.85 -28.41
C GLY A 215 -6.38 -0.35 -27.23
N ALA A 216 -5.74 0.13 -26.17
CA ALA A 216 -6.37 0.74 -25.00
C ALA A 216 -7.34 -0.22 -24.29
N ASP A 217 -6.94 -1.48 -24.14
CA ASP A 217 -7.76 -2.53 -23.54
C ASP A 217 -7.38 -2.86 -22.08
N GLY A 218 -6.38 -2.16 -21.54
CA GLY A 218 -5.91 -2.31 -20.16
C GLY A 218 -4.87 -3.41 -19.98
N THR A 219 -4.40 -4.05 -21.06
CA THR A 219 -3.24 -4.94 -21.03
C THR A 219 -1.96 -4.22 -21.43
N LEU A 220 -0.83 -4.71 -20.92
CA LEU A 220 0.48 -4.12 -21.15
C LEU A 220 1.31 -4.96 -22.11
N GLU A 221 1.79 -4.32 -23.18
CA GLU A 221 2.69 -4.93 -24.15
C GLU A 221 4.11 -4.37 -24.00
N PRO A 222 5.15 -5.22 -24.02
CA PRO A 222 6.53 -4.76 -24.10
C PRO A 222 6.72 -3.84 -25.31
N GLY A 223 7.07 -2.58 -25.06
CA GLY A 223 7.23 -1.59 -26.11
C GLY A 223 5.94 -1.12 -26.79
N GLY A 224 4.75 -1.45 -26.26
CA GLY A 224 3.44 -1.09 -26.84
C GLY A 224 3.20 0.42 -27.00
N ALA A 225 2.06 0.79 -27.56
CA ALA A 225 1.70 2.18 -27.82
C ALA A 225 1.61 3.04 -26.55
N ASN A 226 1.78 4.35 -26.71
CA ASN A 226 1.63 5.29 -25.61
C ASN A 226 0.16 5.32 -25.12
N MET A 227 -0.04 5.42 -23.81
CA MET A 227 -1.38 5.52 -23.21
C MET A 227 -1.78 6.99 -23.09
N VAL A 228 -2.90 7.38 -23.71
CA VAL A 228 -3.43 8.73 -23.63
C VAL A 228 -4.14 8.96 -22.30
N VAL A 229 -3.82 10.06 -21.63
CA VAL A 229 -4.40 10.47 -20.35
C VAL A 229 -4.87 11.93 -20.40
N SER A 230 -5.82 12.27 -19.55
CA SER A 230 -6.27 13.65 -19.35
C SER A 230 -5.65 14.26 -18.10
N ALA A 231 -5.74 15.58 -17.97
CA ALA A 231 -5.28 16.29 -16.80
C ALA A 231 -6.08 15.88 -15.55
N GLY A 232 -5.37 15.57 -14.46
CA GLY A 232 -6.00 15.15 -13.21
C GLY A 232 -5.04 14.50 -12.22
N ASN A 233 -5.57 14.16 -11.04
CA ASN A 233 -4.89 13.34 -10.04
C ASN A 233 -5.37 11.89 -10.18
N TYR A 234 -4.44 10.96 -10.24
CA TYR A 234 -4.74 9.54 -10.47
C TYR A 234 -4.01 8.64 -9.49
N LEU A 235 -4.68 7.57 -9.06
CA LEU A 235 -4.02 6.38 -8.56
C LEU A 235 -3.72 5.48 -9.75
N VAL A 236 -2.43 5.34 -10.06
CA VAL A 236 -1.91 4.39 -11.04
C VAL A 236 -1.60 3.09 -10.32
N THR A 237 -2.13 1.98 -10.83
CA THR A 237 -1.83 0.62 -10.33
C THR A 237 -1.36 -0.24 -11.49
N VAL A 238 -0.23 -0.94 -11.32
CA VAL A 238 0.37 -1.78 -12.34
C VAL A 238 0.66 -3.16 -11.77
N ASN A 239 0.21 -4.20 -12.47
CA ASN A 239 0.54 -5.58 -12.19
C ASN A 239 1.42 -6.14 -13.30
N PHE A 240 2.73 -6.22 -13.07
CA PHE A 240 3.68 -6.76 -14.04
C PHE A 240 3.63 -8.31 -14.16
N LYS A 241 2.92 -9.02 -13.28
CA LYS A 241 2.75 -10.48 -13.38
C LYS A 241 1.62 -10.83 -14.35
N THR A 242 0.52 -10.07 -14.31
CA THR A 242 -0.62 -10.23 -15.22
C THR A 242 -0.55 -9.31 -16.43
N LEU A 243 0.41 -8.37 -16.45
CA LEU A 243 0.55 -7.34 -17.47
C LEU A 243 -0.74 -6.54 -17.66
N THR A 244 -1.27 -6.01 -16.55
CA THR A 244 -2.48 -5.17 -16.54
C THR A 244 -2.25 -3.92 -15.71
N TYR A 245 -3.01 -2.86 -15.99
CA TYR A 245 -2.91 -1.62 -15.24
C TYR A 245 -4.28 -0.93 -15.07
N THR A 246 -4.37 0.00 -14.13
CA THR A 246 -5.46 0.95 -14.00
C THR A 246 -4.93 2.37 -13.77
N ILE A 247 -5.67 3.36 -14.24
CA ILE A 247 -5.42 4.79 -14.03
C ILE A 247 -6.74 5.39 -13.54
N GLU A 248 -6.92 5.43 -12.23
CA GLU A 248 -8.20 5.80 -11.61
C GLU A 248 -8.13 7.21 -11.04
N PRO A 249 -9.07 8.12 -11.37
CA PRO A 249 -9.12 9.44 -10.76
C PRO A 249 -9.20 9.34 -9.24
N ILE A 250 -8.44 10.18 -8.52
CA ILE A 250 -8.42 10.19 -7.06
C ILE A 250 -8.47 11.60 -6.52
N ASN A 251 -9.10 11.77 -5.35
CA ASN A 251 -8.98 13.00 -4.56
C ASN A 251 -7.64 12.98 -3.82
N LEU A 252 -6.72 13.85 -4.24
CA LEU A 252 -5.43 14.00 -3.57
C LEU A 252 -5.60 14.89 -2.33
N TRP A 253 -5.70 14.27 -1.16
CA TRP A 253 -5.89 14.99 0.11
C TRP A 253 -4.64 15.71 0.58
N GLY A 254 -4.85 16.88 1.18
CA GLY A 254 -3.82 17.68 1.81
C GLY A 254 -4.30 18.41 3.06
N ILE A 255 -3.34 18.84 3.89
CA ILE A 255 -3.54 19.71 5.04
C ILE A 255 -3.16 21.16 4.68
N VAL A 256 -4.00 22.11 5.07
CA VAL A 256 -3.87 23.55 4.80
C VAL A 256 -4.23 24.34 6.05
N GLY A 257 -3.71 25.55 6.23
CA GLY A 257 -4.16 26.45 7.30
C GLY A 257 -3.06 27.33 7.87
N SER A 258 -3.41 28.27 8.75
CA SER A 258 -2.44 29.23 9.31
C SER A 258 -1.29 28.56 10.09
N ALA A 259 -1.48 27.32 10.52
CA ALA A 259 -0.47 26.52 11.20
C ALA A 259 0.46 25.74 10.25
N THR A 260 0.15 25.66 8.96
CA THR A 260 0.94 24.90 7.97
C THR A 260 1.97 25.80 7.27
N PRO A 261 3.03 25.22 6.66
CA PRO A 261 4.09 25.99 5.99
C PRO A 261 3.60 26.93 4.89
N ASN A 262 2.48 26.60 4.25
CA ASN A 262 1.97 27.28 3.07
C ASN A 262 0.69 28.11 3.34
N ALA A 263 0.27 28.24 4.60
CA ALA A 263 -0.92 28.98 5.02
C ALA A 263 -2.20 28.56 4.26
N TRP A 264 -3.18 29.45 4.13
CA TRP A 264 -4.48 29.17 3.49
C TRP A 264 -4.47 29.22 1.95
N ASP A 265 -3.54 29.99 1.38
CA ASP A 265 -3.51 30.32 -0.05
C ASP A 265 -2.47 29.53 -0.83
N GLY A 266 -1.56 28.83 -0.15
CA GLY A 266 -0.54 28.01 -0.79
C GLY A 266 -1.00 26.56 -1.04
N PRO A 267 -0.16 25.76 -1.71
CA PRO A 267 -0.43 24.34 -1.93
C PRO A 267 -0.42 23.59 -0.61
N ASP A 268 -1.26 22.57 -0.53
CA ASP A 268 -1.41 21.76 0.68
C ASP A 268 -0.18 20.86 0.89
N THR A 269 0.13 20.55 2.14
CA THR A 269 1.01 19.41 2.41
C THR A 269 0.22 18.13 2.17
N LYS A 270 0.70 17.27 1.27
CA LYS A 270 -0.06 16.12 0.77
C LYS A 270 0.02 14.91 1.69
N PHE A 271 -1.11 14.23 1.85
CA PHE A 271 -1.17 12.90 2.44
C PHE A 271 -0.69 11.83 1.45
N THR A 272 -0.31 10.68 1.98
CA THR A 272 -0.09 9.44 1.22
C THR A 272 -1.14 8.41 1.57
N LEU A 273 -1.51 7.53 0.64
CA LEU A 273 -2.45 6.45 0.91
C LEU A 273 -1.76 5.32 1.70
N ASP A 274 -2.43 4.81 2.73
CA ASP A 274 -2.08 3.56 3.40
C ASP A 274 -2.66 2.40 2.60
N PHE A 275 -1.83 1.71 1.81
CA PHE A 275 -2.29 0.61 0.96
C PHE A 275 -2.75 -0.63 1.75
N SER A 276 -2.45 -0.73 3.05
CA SER A 276 -2.94 -1.82 3.90
C SER A 276 -4.42 -1.67 4.25
N LYS A 277 -4.99 -0.47 4.05
CA LYS A 277 -6.34 -0.12 4.46
C LYS A 277 -7.10 0.56 3.33
N LYS A 278 -8.41 0.36 3.31
CA LYS A 278 -9.28 0.98 2.31
C LYS A 278 -9.45 2.46 2.61
N ASP A 279 -9.05 3.32 1.69
CA ASP A 279 -9.28 4.78 1.72
C ASP A 279 -8.83 5.47 3.01
N VAL A 280 -7.68 5.01 3.54
CA VAL A 280 -7.01 5.62 4.70
C VAL A 280 -5.78 6.38 4.21
N TRP A 281 -5.63 7.60 4.68
CA TRP A 281 -4.58 8.53 4.27
C TRP A 281 -3.74 8.92 5.46
N VAL A 282 -2.42 8.92 5.30
CA VAL A 282 -1.45 9.21 6.37
C VAL A 282 -0.52 10.35 5.99
N LEU A 283 -0.20 11.18 6.97
CA LEU A 283 0.81 12.23 6.87
C LEU A 283 1.61 12.24 8.17
N ASN A 284 2.86 11.81 8.09
CA ASN A 284 3.74 11.68 9.25
C ASN A 284 4.75 12.84 9.33
N ASN A 285 5.19 13.15 10.55
CA ASN A 285 6.19 14.18 10.84
C ASN A 285 5.80 15.60 10.37
N MET A 286 4.51 15.94 10.36
CA MET A 286 4.05 17.27 9.98
C MET A 286 4.41 18.29 11.06
N THR A 287 5.27 19.25 10.73
CA THR A 287 5.59 20.35 11.64
C THR A 287 4.54 21.46 11.51
N LEU A 288 3.90 21.80 12.63
CA LEU A 288 2.89 22.85 12.71
C LEU A 288 3.34 23.96 13.67
N THR A 289 2.83 25.17 13.45
CA THR A 289 2.84 26.27 14.43
C THR A 289 1.50 26.37 15.16
N ASP A 290 1.39 27.23 16.16
CA ASP A 290 0.08 27.56 16.74
C ASP A 290 -0.82 28.17 15.65
N GLY A 291 -2.06 27.73 15.57
CA GLY A 291 -3.01 28.23 14.58
C GLY A 291 -4.13 27.24 14.27
N GLU A 292 -4.59 27.28 13.03
CA GLU A 292 -5.71 26.48 12.54
C GLU A 292 -5.32 25.68 11.30
N ILE A 293 -5.98 24.53 11.11
CA ILE A 293 -5.86 23.68 9.93
C ILE A 293 -7.23 23.27 9.38
N LYS A 294 -7.23 22.80 8.13
CA LYS A 294 -8.28 22.04 7.46
C LYS A 294 -7.69 20.96 6.56
N PHE A 295 -8.53 20.02 6.15
CA PHE A 295 -8.21 19.06 5.10
C PHE A 295 -8.99 19.41 3.83
N ARG A 296 -8.34 19.37 2.67
CA ARG A 296 -9.03 19.57 1.39
C ARG A 296 -8.44 18.71 0.28
N ALA A 297 -9.26 18.41 -0.71
CA ALA A 297 -8.85 17.62 -1.87
C ALA A 297 -8.32 18.53 -2.98
N ASN A 298 -7.29 18.07 -3.68
CA ASN A 298 -6.84 18.63 -4.96
C ASN A 298 -6.41 20.11 -4.89
N ASP A 299 -5.94 20.61 -3.74
CA ASP A 299 -5.62 22.04 -3.52
C ASP A 299 -6.83 22.98 -3.78
N SER A 300 -8.05 22.45 -3.72
CA SER A 300 -9.29 23.20 -3.97
C SER A 300 -10.19 23.20 -2.75
N TRP A 301 -10.97 24.27 -2.59
CA TRP A 301 -12.00 24.37 -1.56
C TRP A 301 -13.28 23.61 -1.90
N ASP A 302 -13.41 23.06 -3.12
CA ASP A 302 -14.62 22.35 -3.57
C ASP A 302 -15.00 21.17 -2.67
N ILE A 303 -13.99 20.42 -2.21
CA ILE A 303 -14.16 19.32 -1.25
C ILE A 303 -13.18 19.54 -0.11
N ASN A 304 -13.70 19.96 1.04
CA ASN A 304 -12.92 20.22 2.24
C ASN A 304 -13.66 19.73 3.48
N TYR A 305 -12.89 19.38 4.50
CA TYR A 305 -13.37 18.89 5.78
C TYR A 305 -12.76 19.69 6.92
N GLY A 306 -13.56 19.84 7.97
CA GLY A 306 -13.22 20.41 9.27
C GLY A 306 -13.78 19.53 10.39
N ASP A 307 -13.79 20.07 11.61
CA ASP A 307 -14.32 19.40 12.81
C ASP A 307 -15.08 20.41 13.66
N ASP A 308 -16.42 20.36 13.64
CA ASP A 308 -17.29 21.27 14.38
C ASP A 308 -17.30 20.99 15.90
N GLY A 309 -16.93 19.76 16.31
CA GLY A 309 -17.06 19.26 17.68
C GLY A 309 -15.73 19.09 18.43
N ALA A 310 -14.60 19.19 17.73
CA ALA A 310 -13.29 18.72 18.17
C ALA A 310 -13.34 17.25 18.65
N ASP A 311 -14.16 16.42 18.00
CA ASP A 311 -14.41 15.04 18.41
C ASP A 311 -13.73 14.00 17.50
N GLY A 312 -13.02 14.45 16.46
CA GLY A 312 -12.33 13.58 15.51
C GLY A 312 -13.20 13.12 14.34
N SER A 313 -14.47 13.51 14.29
CA SER A 313 -15.34 13.34 13.12
C SER A 313 -15.07 14.44 12.10
N LEU A 314 -15.18 14.10 10.81
CA LEU A 314 -14.96 15.06 9.73
C LEU A 314 -16.30 15.50 9.13
N GLU A 315 -16.59 16.81 9.22
CA GLU A 315 -17.75 17.41 8.55
C GLU A 315 -17.34 18.13 7.27
N ALA A 316 -18.10 17.88 6.19
CA ALA A 316 -17.90 18.57 4.92
C ALA A 316 -18.12 20.08 5.12
N GLY A 317 -17.08 20.87 4.89
CA GLY A 317 -17.09 22.32 5.14
C GLY A 317 -17.14 22.71 6.62
N GLY A 318 -16.88 21.79 7.56
CA GLY A 318 -16.92 22.03 9.01
C GLY A 318 -15.91 23.08 9.50
N ALA A 319 -15.89 23.34 10.81
CA ALA A 319 -15.03 24.34 11.43
C ALA A 319 -13.54 24.02 11.28
N ASN A 320 -12.70 25.06 11.35
CA ASN A 320 -11.25 24.86 11.33
C ASN A 320 -10.80 24.16 12.62
N ILE A 321 -9.80 23.29 12.51
CA ILE A 321 -9.24 22.55 13.64
C ILE A 321 -8.12 23.39 14.26
N VAL A 322 -8.22 23.72 15.54
CA VAL A 322 -7.19 24.48 16.26
C VAL A 322 -6.05 23.54 16.68
N VAL A 323 -4.82 23.93 16.37
CA VAL A 323 -3.61 23.17 16.68
C VAL A 323 -2.59 24.04 17.41
N THR A 324 -1.67 23.37 18.10
CA THR A 324 -0.52 24.01 18.75
C THR A 324 0.77 23.59 18.05
N ALA A 325 1.84 24.36 18.24
CA ALA A 325 3.13 24.07 17.66
C ALA A 325 3.64 22.68 18.08
N GLY A 326 4.18 21.93 17.11
CA GLY A 326 4.67 20.58 17.34
C GLY A 326 4.84 19.78 16.05
N ILE A 327 5.32 18.54 16.22
CA ILE A 327 5.40 17.55 15.14
C ILE A 327 4.26 16.55 15.35
N TYR A 328 3.51 16.31 14.30
CA TYR A 328 2.29 15.52 14.34
C TYR A 328 2.26 14.45 13.24
N ASP A 329 1.64 13.32 13.58
CA ASP A 329 1.19 12.32 12.63
C ASP A 329 -0.33 12.40 12.50
N PHE A 330 -0.82 12.38 11.27
CA PHE A 330 -2.24 12.45 10.93
C PHE A 330 -2.68 11.19 10.21
N VAL A 331 -3.89 10.74 10.53
CA VAL A 331 -4.62 9.73 9.76
C VAL A 331 -5.98 10.30 9.40
N LEU A 332 -6.32 10.32 8.11
CA LEU A 332 -7.70 10.53 7.64
C LEU A 332 -8.27 9.17 7.23
N ASP A 333 -9.47 8.85 7.71
CA ASP A 333 -10.15 7.59 7.42
C ASP A 333 -11.48 7.88 6.72
N PHE A 334 -11.52 7.57 5.42
CA PHE A 334 -12.71 7.65 4.58
C PHE A 334 -13.30 6.27 4.26
N SER A 335 -12.87 5.21 4.98
CA SER A 335 -13.34 3.84 4.76
C SER A 335 -14.86 3.69 4.92
N ASP A 336 -15.46 4.47 5.83
CA ASP A 336 -16.88 4.79 5.91
C ASP A 336 -17.13 6.23 5.43
N ALA A 337 -17.44 6.38 4.14
CA ALA A 337 -17.71 7.67 3.52
C ALA A 337 -18.90 8.43 4.15
N ALA A 338 -19.77 7.77 4.92
CA ALA A 338 -20.87 8.44 5.62
C ALA A 338 -20.43 9.08 6.94
N ASN A 339 -19.35 8.57 7.56
CA ASN A 339 -18.84 9.01 8.85
C ASN A 339 -17.29 9.07 8.81
N PRO A 340 -16.71 9.93 7.95
CA PRO A 340 -15.26 10.03 7.88
C PRO A 340 -14.68 10.57 9.18
N THR A 341 -13.48 10.13 9.55
CA THR A 341 -12.82 10.53 10.79
C THR A 341 -11.38 10.93 10.55
N TYR A 342 -10.77 11.59 11.52
CA TYR A 342 -9.34 11.78 11.57
C TYR A 342 -8.78 11.50 12.96
N THR A 343 -7.50 11.16 13.00
CA THR A 343 -6.69 11.19 14.22
C THR A 343 -5.49 12.09 14.00
N MET A 344 -5.09 12.77 15.08
CA MET A 344 -3.90 13.60 15.12
C MET A 344 -3.11 13.26 16.39
N THR A 345 -1.89 12.74 16.20
CA THR A 345 -1.01 12.32 17.30
C THR A 345 0.21 13.22 17.35
N LYS A 346 0.49 13.83 18.51
CA LYS A 346 1.72 14.61 18.71
C LYS A 346 2.86 13.66 19.07
N GLN A 347 4.02 13.81 18.43
CA GLN A 347 5.22 13.01 18.69
C GLN A 347 5.92 13.41 20.00
#